data_AF-A0A7C5LZ12-F1
#
_entry.id   AF-A0A7C5LZ12-F1
#
_cell.length_a   1.000
_cell.length_b   1.000
_cell.length_c   1.000
_cell.angle_alpha   90.00
_cell.angle_beta   90.00
_cell.angle_gamma   90.00
#
_symmetry.space_group_name_H-M   'P 1'
#
loop_
_entity.id
_entity.type
_entity.pdbx_description
1 polymer ?
#
loop_
_entity_poly.entity_id
_entity_poly.type
_entity_poly.pdbx_seq_one_letter_code
_entity_poly.pdbx_strand_id
1 'polypeptide(L)' 'MKSDPNLYDYWPYANRPKIRWPGGKKLAFWIAPNIEFYEFQPPKNPDRPGWPGAIPNV' A
#
# COMPACT_ATOMS: atom_id res chain seq x y z
N MET A 1 -18.75 -11.12 -10.52
CA MET A 1 -17.35 -11.62 -10.51
C MET A 1 -16.61 -10.82 -11.57
N LYS A 2 -15.61 -10.00 -11.21
CA LYS A 2 -14.85 -9.22 -12.21
C LYS A 2 -13.90 -10.18 -12.93
N SER A 3 -13.94 -10.20 -14.26
CA SER A 3 -13.09 -11.03 -15.10
C SER A 3 -11.64 -10.55 -15.10
N ASP A 4 -10.71 -11.48 -15.26
CA ASP A 4 -9.29 -11.19 -15.48
C ASP A 4 -9.14 -10.31 -16.73
N PRO A 5 -8.44 -9.17 -16.65
CA PRO A 5 -8.27 -8.27 -17.78
C PRO A 5 -7.33 -8.82 -18.88
N ASN A 6 -6.64 -9.95 -18.64
CA ASN A 6 -5.84 -10.68 -19.63
C ASN A 6 -4.83 -9.81 -20.39
N LEU A 7 -4.29 -8.79 -19.71
CA LEU A 7 -3.48 -7.75 -20.35
C LEU A 7 -2.09 -8.25 -20.77
N TYR A 8 -1.56 -9.28 -20.09
CA TYR A 8 -0.23 -9.82 -20.35
C TYR A 8 -0.18 -11.33 -20.05
N ASP A 9 0.56 -12.06 -20.88
CA ASP A 9 0.90 -13.46 -20.62
C ASP A 9 1.83 -13.60 -19.41
N TYR A 10 1.82 -14.78 -18.79
CA TYR A 10 2.74 -15.09 -17.69
C TYR A 10 4.19 -14.96 -18.15
N TRP A 11 4.87 -13.93 -17.65
CA TRP A 11 6.27 -13.68 -17.92
C TRP A 11 7.09 -13.84 -16.64
N PRO A 12 7.65 -15.03 -16.36
CA PRO A 12 8.47 -15.22 -15.18
C PRO A 12 9.72 -14.36 -15.29
N TYR A 13 10.12 -13.74 -14.19
CA TYR A 13 11.39 -13.05 -14.11
C TYR A 13 12.53 -14.09 -14.10
N ALA A 14 13.03 -14.41 -15.30
CA ALA A 14 14.12 -15.36 -15.47
C ALA A 14 15.34 -14.92 -14.66
N ASN A 15 16.02 -15.89 -14.03
CA ASN A 15 17.20 -15.66 -13.20
C ASN A 15 16.98 -14.73 -11.99
N ARG A 16 15.74 -14.56 -11.52
CA ARG A 16 15.47 -13.81 -10.28
C ARG A 16 16.34 -14.35 -9.14
N PRO A 17 17.21 -13.53 -8.53
CA PRO A 17 18.06 -13.98 -7.44
C PRO A 17 17.25 -14.52 -6.28
N LYS A 18 17.69 -15.62 -5.68
CA LYS A 18 17.08 -16.16 -4.47
C LYS A 18 17.29 -15.20 -3.30
N ILE A 19 16.21 -14.70 -2.74
CA ILE A 19 16.25 -13.90 -1.51
C ILE A 19 16.72 -14.79 -0.35
N ARG A 20 17.71 -14.34 0.40
CA ARG A 20 18.24 -15.01 1.60
C ARG A 20 18.15 -14.05 2.77
N TRP A 21 17.28 -14.36 3.73
CA TRP A 21 17.15 -13.55 4.95
C TRP A 21 18.28 -13.85 5.94
N PRO A 22 18.64 -12.88 6.80
CA PRO A 22 19.60 -13.10 7.88
C PRO A 22 19.29 -14.36 8.69
N GLY A 23 20.31 -15.14 9.03
CA GLY A 23 20.16 -16.39 9.79
C GLY A 23 19.34 -17.49 9.08
N GLY A 24 19.22 -17.44 7.75
CA GLY A 24 18.53 -18.47 6.97
C GLY A 24 17.01 -18.51 7.18
N LYS A 25 16.40 -17.41 7.65
CA LYS A 25 14.95 -17.31 7.83
C LYS A 25 14.22 -17.46 6.49
N LYS A 26 13.00 -17.99 6.54
CA LYS A 26 12.18 -18.26 5.34
C LYS A 26 11.24 -17.12 4.99
N LEU A 27 10.96 -16.24 5.95
CA LEU A 27 10.01 -15.14 5.84
C LEU A 27 10.62 -13.90 6.48
N ALA A 28 10.49 -12.77 5.80
CA ALA A 28 10.53 -11.46 6.43
C ALA A 28 9.10 -10.95 6.53
N PHE A 29 8.75 -10.39 7.67
CA PHE A 29 7.47 -9.77 7.91
C PHE A 29 7.72 -8.30 8.25
N TRP A 30 7.00 -7.40 7.58
CA TRP A 30 7.11 -5.97 7.80
C TRP A 30 5.72 -5.40 8.07
N ILE A 31 5.59 -4.66 9.16
CA ILE A 31 4.41 -3.87 9.47
C ILE A 31 4.72 -2.43 9.04
N ALA A 32 3.96 -1.94 8.07
CA ALA A 32 4.03 -0.56 7.60
C ALA A 32 2.76 0.18 8.05
N PRO A 33 2.78 0.87 9.21
CA PRO A 33 1.65 1.71 9.59
C PRO A 33 1.64 2.96 8.70
N ASN A 34 0.55 3.15 7.96
CA ASN A 34 0.30 4.37 7.20
C ASN A 34 -0.49 5.36 8.08
N ILE A 35 0.02 6.58 8.21
CA ILE A 35 -0.73 7.70 8.78
C ILE A 35 -1.16 8.57 7.61
N GLU A 36 -2.41 8.42 7.18
CA GLU A 36 -2.95 9.14 6.03
C GLU A 36 -3.77 10.38 6.46
N PHE A 37 -4.16 10.42 7.72
CA PHE A 37 -4.94 11.50 8.32
C PHE A 37 -4.22 11.99 9.56
N TYR A 38 -3.58 13.15 9.45
CA TYR A 38 -2.84 13.78 10.55
C TYR A 38 -3.70 14.73 11.39
N GLU A 39 -4.82 15.18 10.84
CA GLU A 39 -5.63 16.25 11.43
C GLU A 39 -7.06 15.74 11.63
N PHE A 40 -7.51 15.67 12.89
CA PHE A 40 -8.91 15.34 13.21
C PHE A 40 -9.86 16.47 12.75
N GLN A 41 -9.42 17.72 12.90
CA GLN A 41 -10.09 18.92 12.44
C GLN A 41 -9.07 19.85 11.77
N PRO A 42 -8.83 19.71 10.46
CA PRO A 42 -7.86 20.52 9.75
C PRO A 42 -8.28 22.01 9.77
N PRO A 43 -7.34 22.96 9.97
CA PRO A 43 -7.66 24.37 9.82
C PRO A 43 -8.10 24.65 8.37
N LYS A 44 -9.00 25.63 8.20
CA LYS A 44 -9.48 26.00 6.87
C LYS A 44 -8.33 26.65 6.08
N ASN A 45 -7.76 25.91 5.15
CA ASN A 45 -6.74 26.39 4.23
C ASN A 45 -7.41 26.80 2.90
N PRO A 46 -7.21 28.05 2.43
CA PRO A 46 -7.85 28.56 1.22
C PRO A 46 -7.36 27.91 -0.08
N ASP A 47 -6.14 27.35 -0.10
CA ASP A 47 -5.51 26.79 -1.29
C ASP A 47 -5.60 25.27 -1.36
N ARG A 48 -5.56 24.59 -0.21
CA ARG A 48 -5.66 23.12 -0.14
C ARG A 48 -6.50 22.70 1.06
N PRO A 49 -7.70 22.13 0.87
CA PRO A 49 -8.45 21.56 1.97
C PRO A 49 -7.67 20.41 2.64
N GLY A 50 -7.89 20.21 3.93
CA GLY A 50 -7.38 19.05 4.65
C GLY A 50 -7.90 17.75 4.02
N TRP A 51 -7.24 16.64 4.34
CA TRP A 51 -7.68 15.32 3.85
C TRP A 51 -9.12 15.04 4.30
N PRO A 52 -9.99 14.50 3.42
CA PRO A 52 -11.35 14.17 3.78
C PRO A 52 -11.34 13.16 4.94
N GLY A 53 -12.19 13.37 5.96
CA GLY A 53 -12.32 12.41 7.05
C GLY A 53 -12.75 11.01 6.56
N ALA A 54 -12.53 9.99 7.39
CA ALA A 54 -12.94 8.62 7.07
C ALA A 54 -14.45 8.54 6.80
N ILE A 55 -14.83 7.75 5.79
CA ILE A 55 -16.23 7.56 5.36
C ILE A 55 -16.60 6.08 5.57
N PRO A 56 -17.75 5.73 6.18
CA PRO A 56 -18.79 6.63 6.68
C PRO A 56 -18.39 7.35 7.97
N ASN A 57 -18.81 8.61 8.07
CA ASN A 57 -18.72 9.36 9.32
C ASN A 57 -20.05 9.17 10.07
N VAL A 58 -19.99 8.85 11.36
CA VAL A 58 -21.16 8.65 12.23
C VAL A 58 -21.68 9.96 12.80
#